data_AF-A0AA36IMS5-F1
#
_entry.id   AF-A0AA36IMS5-F1
#
_cell.length_a   1.000
_cell.length_b   1.000
_cell.length_c   1.000
_cell.angle_alpha   90.00
_cell.angle_beta   90.00
_cell.angle_gamma   90.00
#
_symmetry.space_group_name_H-M   'P 1'
#
loop_
_entity.id
_entity.type
_entity.pdbx_description
1 polymer ?
#
loop_
_entity_poly.entity_id
_entity_poly.type
_entity_poly.pdbx_seq_one_letter_code
_entity_poly.pdbx_strand_id
1 'polypeptide(L)'
;MVWAHRVPRADESDDTRFHAASQHLEEERRRLLVDAQAKQQEQTALEVEVKRLRKELELQRSETNEQTRFLRERLEHQRREGATLELEILKAQIGVSDRSEESKEVKHEVECKTQEILKAMQLLSDQQRSTFQHVSTLTSDMLRACSRTQGDESRGASHRSLTMQRQPSPQPAAPPAPTTQPAPHTPMQAVSPSGAALEEGSLPWFQGMKANLEEFGDVEVFLDQQAQECMSCCQAIEAAYRARPRKCSHVFHVECLLHCWSEGICPVCGTSFAPEA
;
A
#
# COMPACT_ATOMS: atom_id res chain seq x y z
N MET A 1 3.05 119.65 39.12
CA MET A 1 2.94 118.37 38.39
C MET A 1 2.31 117.36 39.32
N VAL A 2 1.02 117.04 39.15
CA VAL A 2 0.29 116.06 39.97
C VAL A 2 0.06 114.83 39.11
N TRP A 3 0.70 113.72 39.46
CA TRP A 3 0.49 112.44 38.80
C TRP A 3 -0.75 111.79 39.41
N ALA A 4 -1.87 111.83 38.69
CA ALA A 4 -3.06 111.09 39.05
C ALA A 4 -2.83 109.59 38.77
N HIS A 5 -2.43 108.85 39.80
CA HIS A 5 -2.42 107.39 39.76
C HIS A 5 -3.86 106.89 39.68
N ARG A 6 -4.32 106.61 38.47
CA ARG A 6 -5.55 105.85 38.22
C ARG A 6 -5.30 104.41 38.66
N VAL A 7 -5.71 104.08 39.88
CA VAL A 7 -5.76 102.69 40.36
C VAL A 7 -6.73 101.94 39.45
N PRO A 8 -6.28 100.91 38.71
CA PRO A 8 -7.19 100.05 37.96
C PRO A 8 -8.20 99.45 38.94
N ARG A 9 -9.49 99.58 38.65
CA ARG A 9 -10.53 98.88 39.42
C ARG A 9 -10.27 97.37 39.26
N ALA A 10 -9.74 96.75 40.31
CA ALA A 10 -9.39 95.33 40.31
C ALA A 10 -10.61 94.41 40.19
N ASP A 11 -11.81 94.92 40.50
CA ASP A 11 -13.03 94.10 40.62
C ASP A 11 -13.61 93.59 39.28
N GLU A 12 -13.32 94.22 38.13
CA GLU A 12 -13.89 93.76 36.83
C GLU A 12 -13.11 92.59 36.19
N SER A 13 -11.87 92.33 36.63
CA SER A 13 -11.02 91.26 36.05
C SER A 13 -11.32 89.88 36.63
N ASP A 14 -11.86 89.80 37.85
CA ASP A 14 -12.09 88.53 38.53
C ASP A 14 -13.40 87.87 38.08
N ASP A 15 -14.45 88.66 37.83
CA ASP A 15 -15.73 88.17 37.31
C ASP A 15 -15.61 87.57 35.91
N THR A 16 -14.83 88.21 35.03
CA THR A 16 -14.58 87.70 33.67
C THR A 16 -13.78 86.41 33.69
N ARG A 17 -12.79 86.30 34.59
CA ARG A 17 -12.00 85.07 34.79
C ARG A 17 -12.85 83.93 35.35
N PHE A 18 -13.72 84.21 36.32
CA PHE A 18 -14.64 83.23 36.86
C PHE A 18 -15.63 82.73 35.80
N HIS A 19 -16.20 83.63 35.00
CA HIS A 19 -17.10 83.24 33.92
C HIS A 19 -16.40 82.37 32.87
N ALA A 20 -15.18 82.73 32.46
CA ALA A 20 -14.39 81.94 31.53
C ALA A 20 -14.05 80.54 32.08
N ALA A 21 -13.70 80.44 33.37
CA ALA A 21 -13.47 79.16 34.04
C ALA A 21 -14.75 78.30 34.09
N SER A 22 -15.91 78.91 34.38
CA SER A 22 -17.20 78.21 34.37
C SER A 22 -17.55 77.67 32.99
N GLN A 23 -17.36 78.48 31.93
CA GLN A 23 -17.59 78.04 30.55
C GLN A 23 -16.65 76.90 30.15
N HIS A 24 -15.37 76.96 30.56
CA HIS A 24 -14.42 75.88 30.31
C HIS A 24 -14.87 74.57 30.96
N LEU A 25 -15.29 74.60 32.23
CA LEU A 25 -15.79 73.41 32.94
C LEU A 25 -17.07 72.86 32.30
N GLU A 26 -17.98 73.71 31.83
CA GLU A 26 -19.18 73.27 31.11
C GLU A 26 -18.85 72.61 29.77
N GLU A 27 -17.90 73.17 29.03
CA GLU A 27 -17.42 72.61 27.76
C GLU A 27 -16.68 71.29 27.99
N GLU A 28 -15.83 71.20 29.01
CA GLU A 28 -15.15 69.97 29.40
C GLU A 28 -16.14 68.89 29.82
N ARG A 29 -17.15 69.24 30.63
CA ARG A 29 -18.26 68.34 30.97
C ARG A 29 -19.01 67.86 29.73
N ARG A 30 -19.26 68.74 28.75
CA ARG A 30 -19.91 68.38 27.48
C ARG A 30 -19.06 67.37 26.70
N ARG A 31 -17.75 67.60 26.58
CA ARG A 31 -16.83 66.67 25.92
C ARG A 31 -16.82 65.30 26.59
N LEU A 32 -16.72 65.26 27.92
CA LEU A 32 -16.73 64.01 28.67
C LEU A 32 -18.04 63.23 28.50
N LEU A 33 -19.18 63.91 28.38
CA LEU A 33 -20.47 63.26 28.12
C LEU A 33 -20.52 62.66 26.70
N VAL A 34 -20.02 63.38 25.69
CA VAL A 34 -19.92 62.87 24.31
C VAL A 34 -18.99 61.66 24.25
N ASP A 35 -17.82 61.73 24.88
CA ASP A 35 -16.87 60.62 24.93
C ASP A 35 -17.43 59.41 25.68
N ALA A 36 -18.15 59.62 26.78
CA ALA A 36 -18.82 58.55 27.51
C ALA A 36 -19.90 57.87 26.66
N GLN A 37 -20.69 58.65 25.92
CA GLN A 37 -21.70 58.12 25.01
C GLN A 37 -21.07 57.36 23.84
N ALA A 38 -19.99 57.88 23.25
CA ALA A 38 -19.26 57.21 22.18
C ALA A 38 -18.70 55.86 22.64
N LYS A 39 -18.09 55.81 23.83
CA LYS A 39 -17.61 54.56 24.45
C LYS A 39 -18.74 53.58 24.73
N GLN A 40 -19.90 54.06 25.17
CA GLN A 40 -21.07 53.20 25.39
C GLN A 40 -21.57 52.59 24.06
N GLN A 41 -21.57 53.37 22.98
CA GLN A 41 -21.93 52.87 21.64
C GLN A 41 -20.92 51.85 21.14
N GLU A 42 -19.62 52.11 21.28
CA GLU A 42 -18.57 51.15 20.95
C GLU A 42 -18.72 49.85 21.75
N GLN A 43 -18.98 49.93 23.05
CA GLN A 43 -19.20 48.76 23.89
C GLN A 43 -20.39 47.92 23.39
N THR A 44 -21.53 48.55 23.09
CA THR A 44 -22.70 47.85 22.56
C THR A 44 -22.44 47.23 21.18
N ALA A 45 -21.67 47.89 20.32
CA ALA A 45 -21.25 47.34 19.04
C ALA A 45 -20.35 46.11 19.22
N LEU A 46 -19.36 46.17 20.12
CA LEU A 46 -18.49 45.05 20.44
C LEU A 46 -19.26 43.87 21.05
N GLU A 47 -20.25 44.13 21.91
CA GLU A 47 -21.11 43.09 22.48
C GLU A 47 -21.92 42.34 21.40
N VAL A 48 -22.40 43.05 20.38
CA VAL A 48 -23.08 42.44 19.23
C VAL A 48 -22.11 41.60 18.41
N GLU A 49 -20.91 42.10 18.14
CA GLU A 49 -19.90 41.38 17.35
C GLU A 49 -19.40 40.12 18.08
N VAL A 50 -19.16 40.20 19.39
CA VAL A 50 -18.81 39.02 20.20
C VAL A 50 -19.92 37.97 20.16
N LYS A 51 -21.20 38.38 20.23
CA LYS A 51 -22.32 37.44 20.09
C LYS A 51 -22.35 36.80 18.70
N ARG A 52 -22.08 37.57 17.64
CA ARG A 52 -22.01 37.08 16.26
C ARG A 52 -20.90 36.03 16.10
N LEU A 53 -19.68 36.35 16.53
CA LEU A 53 -18.53 35.46 16.47
C LEU A 53 -18.73 34.18 17.29
N ARG A 54 -19.36 34.26 18.46
CA ARG A 54 -19.71 33.06 19.25
C ARG A 54 -20.67 32.14 18.50
N LYS A 55 -21.67 32.69 17.81
CA LYS A 55 -22.62 31.91 16.99
C LYS A 55 -21.91 31.26 15.80
N GLU A 56 -21.00 31.97 15.16
CA GLU A 56 -20.20 31.45 14.05
C GLU A 56 -19.26 30.31 14.49
N LEU A 57 -18.57 30.48 15.62
CA LEU A 57 -17.76 29.41 16.22
C LEU A 57 -18.59 28.17 16.58
N GLU A 58 -19.78 28.36 17.13
CA GLU A 58 -20.68 27.24 17.44
C GLU A 58 -21.12 26.50 16.18
N LEU A 59 -21.43 27.22 15.10
CA LEU A 59 -21.78 26.62 13.82
C LEU A 59 -20.60 25.80 13.24
N GLN A 60 -19.40 26.38 13.18
CA GLN A 60 -18.21 25.67 12.69
C GLN A 60 -17.86 24.45 13.54
N ARG A 61 -18.01 24.55 14.87
CA ARG A 61 -17.85 23.40 15.78
C ARG A 61 -18.88 22.32 15.49
N SER A 62 -20.14 22.69 15.28
CA SER A 62 -21.21 21.73 14.95
C SER A 62 -20.94 21.03 13.61
N GLU A 63 -20.51 21.75 12.58
CA GLU A 63 -20.16 21.19 11.27
C GLU A 63 -18.94 20.24 11.36
N THR A 64 -17.89 20.65 12.08
CA THR A 64 -16.71 19.80 12.31
C THR A 64 -17.07 18.52 13.08
N ASN A 65 -17.97 18.63 14.07
CA ASN A 65 -18.48 17.48 14.81
C ASN A 65 -19.29 16.54 13.93
N GLU A 66 -20.14 17.07 13.04
CA GLU A 66 -20.90 16.27 12.08
C GLU A 66 -20.00 15.55 11.08
N GLN A 67 -19.00 16.25 10.53
CA GLN A 67 -17.98 15.64 9.64
C GLN A 67 -17.20 14.53 10.36
N THR A 68 -16.80 14.77 11.61
CA THR A 68 -16.11 13.78 12.44
C THR A 68 -16.99 12.56 12.69
N ARG A 69 -18.28 12.76 13.00
CA ARG A 69 -19.26 11.68 13.17
C ARG A 69 -19.41 10.87 11.89
N PHE A 70 -19.58 11.53 10.75
CA PHE A 70 -19.72 10.88 9.45
C PHE A 70 -18.50 10.02 9.09
N LEU A 71 -17.28 10.54 9.26
CA LEU A 71 -16.06 9.78 9.00
C LEU A 71 -15.91 8.57 9.94
N ARG A 72 -16.31 8.72 11.21
CA ARG A 72 -16.32 7.62 12.17
C ARG A 72 -17.27 6.50 11.74
N GLU A 73 -18.51 6.85 11.37
CA GLU A 73 -19.50 5.88 10.88
C GLU A 73 -19.02 5.16 9.62
N ARG A 74 -18.38 5.88 8.69
CA ARG A 74 -17.80 5.28 7.48
C ARG A 74 -16.69 4.28 7.80
N LEU A 75 -15.79 4.61 8.73
CA LEU A 75 -14.73 3.71 9.18
C LEU A 75 -15.30 2.47 9.88
N GLU A 76 -16.32 2.62 10.73
CA GLU A 76 -17.00 1.50 11.38
C GLU A 76 -17.73 0.61 10.37
N HIS A 77 -18.32 1.18 9.32
CA HIS A 77 -18.91 0.43 8.23
C HIS A 77 -17.84 -0.39 7.49
N GLN A 78 -16.74 0.24 7.08
CA GLN A 78 -15.63 -0.44 6.41
C GLN A 78 -15.00 -1.54 7.28
N ARG A 79 -14.89 -1.34 8.61
CA ARG A 79 -14.43 -2.38 9.54
C ARG A 79 -15.37 -3.58 9.59
N ARG A 80 -16.70 -3.35 9.59
CA ARG A 80 -17.70 -4.43 9.55
C ARG A 80 -17.64 -5.20 8.23
N GLU A 81 -17.48 -4.51 7.11
CA GLU A 81 -17.31 -5.14 5.80
C GLU A 81 -16.01 -5.94 5.74
N GLY A 82 -14.90 -5.38 6.23
CA GLY A 82 -13.62 -6.07 6.33
C GLY A 82 -13.71 -7.36 7.16
N ALA A 83 -14.34 -7.30 8.34
CA ALA A 83 -14.56 -8.48 9.19
C ALA A 83 -15.46 -9.54 8.52
N THR A 84 -16.44 -9.10 7.72
CA THR A 84 -17.31 -10.01 6.96
C THR A 84 -16.52 -10.73 5.88
N LEU A 85 -15.68 -10.02 5.13
CA LEU A 85 -14.81 -10.59 4.11
C LEU A 85 -13.76 -11.53 4.70
N GLU A 86 -13.15 -11.17 5.83
CA GLU A 86 -12.22 -12.04 6.56
C GLU A 86 -12.89 -13.35 6.97
N LEU A 87 -14.13 -13.29 7.46
CA LEU A 87 -14.91 -14.48 7.80
C LEU A 87 -15.24 -15.32 6.56
N GLU A 88 -15.57 -14.70 5.42
CA GLU A 88 -15.81 -15.39 4.15
C GLU A 88 -14.55 -16.08 3.63
N ILE A 89 -13.39 -15.43 3.71
CA ILE A 89 -12.09 -16.00 3.33
C ILE A 89 -11.78 -17.20 4.23
N LEU A 90 -11.95 -17.05 5.55
CA LEU A 90 -11.73 -18.14 6.50
C LEU A 90 -12.66 -19.32 6.22
N LYS A 91 -13.95 -19.05 5.93
CA LYS A 91 -14.94 -20.07 5.55
C LYS A 91 -14.56 -20.78 4.25
N ALA A 92 -14.06 -20.04 3.25
CA ALA A 92 -13.59 -20.62 2.01
C ALA A 92 -12.36 -21.52 2.22
N GLN A 93 -11.41 -21.12 3.07
CA GLN A 93 -10.23 -21.94 3.39
C GLN A 93 -10.61 -23.24 4.09
N ILE A 94 -11.54 -23.19 5.05
CA ILE A 94 -12.03 -24.40 5.74
C ILE A 94 -12.79 -25.31 4.74
N GLY A 95 -13.68 -24.75 3.91
CA GLY A 95 -14.46 -25.52 2.94
C GLY A 95 -13.63 -26.13 1.79
N VAL A 96 -12.45 -25.58 1.48
CA VAL A 96 -11.51 -26.17 0.52
C VAL A 96 -10.77 -27.38 1.13
N SER A 97 -10.59 -27.41 2.45
CA SER A 97 -9.94 -28.54 3.15
C SER A 97 -10.76 -29.83 3.02
N ASP A 98 -12.07 -29.77 3.17
CA ASP A 98 -12.94 -30.96 3.08
C ASP A 98 -12.97 -31.54 1.65
N ARG A 99 -12.94 -30.67 0.62
CA ARG A 99 -12.83 -31.13 -0.78
C ARG A 99 -11.46 -31.71 -1.11
N SER A 100 -10.42 -31.35 -0.36
CA SER A 100 -9.08 -31.89 -0.54
C SER A 100 -8.96 -33.33 -0.02
N GLU A 101 -9.64 -33.67 1.07
CA GLU A 101 -9.69 -35.05 1.61
C GLU A 101 -10.35 -36.01 0.62
N GLU A 102 -11.56 -35.69 0.13
CA GLU A 102 -12.28 -36.51 -0.84
C GLU A 102 -11.46 -36.68 -2.15
N SER A 103 -10.78 -35.62 -2.59
CA SER A 103 -9.92 -35.69 -3.77
C SER A 103 -8.68 -36.58 -3.56
N LYS A 104 -8.13 -36.68 -2.34
CA LYS A 104 -7.00 -37.57 -2.03
C LYS A 104 -7.43 -39.03 -2.03
N GLU A 105 -8.59 -39.34 -1.48
CA GLU A 105 -9.14 -40.70 -1.47
C GLU A 105 -9.39 -41.20 -2.89
N VAL A 106 -10.05 -40.39 -3.72
CA VAL A 106 -10.29 -40.73 -5.14
C VAL A 106 -8.97 -40.92 -5.90
N LYS A 107 -7.98 -40.05 -5.66
CA LYS A 107 -6.66 -40.18 -6.29
C LYS A 107 -5.98 -41.49 -5.89
N HIS A 108 -6.02 -41.84 -4.60
CA HIS A 108 -5.43 -43.08 -4.11
C HIS A 108 -6.13 -44.33 -4.68
N GLU A 109 -7.46 -44.31 -4.80
CA GLU A 109 -8.23 -45.39 -5.41
C GLU A 109 -7.90 -45.56 -6.90
N VAL A 110 -7.77 -44.46 -7.65
CA VAL A 110 -7.37 -44.49 -9.07
C VAL A 110 -5.96 -45.03 -9.23
N GLU A 111 -5.00 -44.62 -8.39
CA GLU A 111 -3.64 -45.14 -8.39
C GLU A 111 -3.62 -46.65 -8.11
N CYS A 112 -4.38 -47.10 -7.11
CA CYS A 112 -4.49 -48.51 -6.75
C CYS A 112 -5.08 -49.34 -7.90
N LYS A 113 -6.22 -48.91 -8.47
CA LYS A 113 -6.86 -49.59 -9.61
C LYS A 113 -5.99 -49.58 -10.86
N THR A 114 -5.27 -48.50 -11.12
CA THR A 114 -4.30 -48.43 -12.24
C THR A 114 -3.19 -49.45 -12.06
N GLN A 115 -2.68 -49.61 -10.83
CA GLN A 115 -1.66 -50.61 -10.52
C GLN A 115 -2.17 -52.04 -10.69
N GLU A 116 -3.42 -52.33 -10.31
CA GLU A 116 -4.07 -53.62 -10.54
C GLU A 116 -4.22 -53.93 -12.03
N ILE A 117 -4.65 -52.95 -12.84
CA ILE A 117 -4.76 -53.08 -14.29
C ILE A 117 -3.39 -53.37 -14.91
N LEU A 118 -2.34 -52.67 -14.50
CA LEU A 118 -0.98 -52.90 -15.00
C LEU A 118 -0.50 -54.33 -14.69
N LYS A 119 -0.76 -54.83 -13.47
CA LYS A 119 -0.45 -56.22 -13.10
C LYS A 119 -1.24 -57.22 -13.95
N ALA A 120 -2.52 -56.98 -14.18
CA ALA A 120 -3.36 -57.83 -15.01
C ALA A 120 -2.90 -57.86 -16.48
N MET A 121 -2.53 -56.71 -17.04
CA MET A 121 -1.97 -56.60 -18.40
C MET A 121 -0.65 -57.36 -18.52
N GLN A 122 0.22 -57.26 -17.52
CA GLN A 122 1.49 -57.96 -17.50
C GLN A 122 1.27 -59.49 -17.46
N LEU A 123 0.35 -59.97 -16.62
CA LEU A 123 -0.01 -61.38 -16.54
C LEU A 123 -0.56 -61.92 -17.87
N LEU A 124 -1.44 -61.17 -18.54
CA LEU A 124 -1.97 -61.53 -19.85
C LEU A 124 -0.86 -61.57 -20.92
N SER A 125 0.08 -60.62 -20.90
CA SER A 125 1.22 -60.61 -21.82
C SER A 125 2.11 -61.84 -21.63
N ASP A 126 2.38 -62.23 -20.38
CA ASP A 126 3.14 -63.44 -20.07
C ASP A 126 2.42 -64.71 -20.50
N GLN A 127 1.09 -64.78 -20.33
CA GLN A 127 0.27 -65.88 -20.81
C GLN A 127 0.29 -66.00 -22.34
N GLN A 128 0.18 -64.89 -23.07
CA GLN A 128 0.30 -64.86 -24.53
C GLN A 128 1.69 -65.32 -24.99
N ARG A 129 2.75 -64.90 -24.30
CA ARG A 129 4.13 -65.30 -24.63
C ARG A 129 4.34 -66.81 -24.41
N SER A 130 3.86 -67.35 -23.29
CA SER A 130 3.94 -68.77 -22.96
C SER A 130 3.18 -69.65 -23.96
N THR A 131 1.95 -69.28 -24.29
CA THR A 131 1.13 -70.00 -25.30
C THR A 131 1.78 -69.96 -26.68
N PHE A 132 2.35 -68.81 -27.09
CA PHE A 132 3.07 -68.70 -28.34
C PHE A 132 4.33 -69.59 -28.37
N GLN A 133 5.11 -69.64 -27.28
CA GLN A 133 6.25 -70.56 -27.16
C GLN A 133 5.81 -72.03 -27.27
N HIS A 134 4.68 -72.39 -26.66
CA HIS A 134 4.15 -73.74 -26.74
C HIS A 134 3.74 -74.12 -28.16
N VAL A 135 2.97 -73.26 -28.84
CA VAL A 135 2.57 -73.44 -30.24
C VAL A 135 3.80 -73.50 -31.16
N SER A 136 4.79 -72.65 -30.94
CA SER A 136 6.05 -72.65 -31.69
C SER A 136 6.83 -73.96 -31.52
N THR A 137 6.90 -74.49 -30.30
CA THR A 137 7.56 -75.76 -30.00
C THR A 137 6.82 -76.92 -30.68
N LEU A 138 5.49 -76.99 -30.52
CA LEU A 138 4.65 -78.00 -31.16
C LEU A 138 4.78 -77.97 -32.68
N THR A 139 4.76 -76.77 -33.28
CA THR A 139 4.93 -76.59 -34.73
C THR A 139 6.30 -77.08 -35.19
N SER A 140 7.36 -76.77 -34.44
CA SER A 140 8.72 -77.21 -34.73
C SER A 140 8.86 -78.73 -34.64
N ASP A 141 8.23 -79.35 -33.65
CA ASP A 141 8.21 -80.81 -33.46
C ASP A 141 7.42 -81.51 -34.57
N MET A 142 6.27 -80.95 -34.98
CA MET A 142 5.50 -81.44 -36.13
C MET A 142 6.33 -81.37 -37.42
N LEU A 143 6.99 -80.24 -37.69
CA LEU A 143 7.89 -80.08 -38.85
C LEU A 143 9.06 -81.08 -38.80
N ARG A 144 9.62 -81.34 -37.62
CA ARG A 144 10.70 -82.32 -37.43
C ARG A 144 10.22 -83.77 -37.63
N ALA A 145 8.99 -84.10 -37.23
CA ALA A 145 8.39 -85.41 -37.47
C ALA A 145 8.14 -85.64 -38.96
N CYS A 146 7.56 -84.65 -39.66
CA CYS A 146 7.30 -84.72 -41.11
C CYS A 146 8.58 -84.81 -41.95
N SER A 147 9.69 -84.23 -41.51
CA SER A 147 10.98 -84.32 -42.22
C SER A 147 11.70 -85.66 -42.02
N ARG A 148 11.38 -86.43 -40.96
CA ARG A 148 11.96 -87.77 -40.74
C ARG A 148 11.31 -88.86 -41.62
N THR A 149 10.09 -88.67 -42.09
CA THR A 149 9.39 -89.66 -42.94
C THR A 149 9.72 -89.53 -44.43
N GLN A 150 10.60 -88.59 -44.82
CA GLN A 150 10.95 -88.30 -46.22
C GLN A 150 12.36 -88.75 -46.61
N GLY A 151 12.96 -89.68 -45.86
CA GLY A 151 14.27 -90.25 -46.12
C GLY A 151 14.24 -91.77 -46.28
N ASP A 152 13.68 -92.26 -47.39
CA ASP A 152 14.19 -93.51 -48.02
C ASP A 152 13.86 -93.66 -49.52
N GLU A 153 12.99 -92.82 -50.11
CA GLU A 153 12.83 -92.77 -51.57
C GLU A 153 12.80 -91.33 -52.08
N SER A 154 13.90 -90.91 -52.69
CA SER A 154 13.92 -90.32 -54.04
C SER A 154 15.07 -89.32 -54.21
N ARG A 155 16.03 -89.74 -55.03
CA ARG A 155 16.99 -88.86 -55.72
C ARG A 155 16.21 -87.86 -56.58
N GLY A 156 16.45 -86.58 -56.37
CA GLY A 156 16.40 -85.58 -57.43
C GLY A 156 15.39 -84.44 -57.23
N ALA A 157 15.79 -83.30 -57.80
CA ALA A 157 15.01 -82.07 -58.00
C ALA A 157 14.94 -81.07 -56.82
N SER A 158 16.03 -80.30 -56.71
CA SER A 158 16.02 -78.84 -56.85
C SER A 158 14.66 -78.15 -56.69
N HIS A 159 14.43 -77.44 -55.59
CA HIS A 159 13.53 -76.28 -55.62
C HIS A 159 13.86 -75.19 -54.58
N ARG A 160 14.25 -74.05 -55.15
CA ARG A 160 14.11 -72.63 -54.73
C ARG A 160 13.90 -72.29 -53.25
N SER A 161 14.95 -71.64 -52.74
CA SER A 161 14.97 -70.68 -51.64
C SER A 161 14.03 -69.49 -51.89
N LEU A 162 13.12 -69.20 -50.95
CA LEU A 162 12.37 -67.95 -50.85
C LEU A 162 12.49 -67.41 -49.42
N THR A 163 13.38 -66.44 -49.27
CA THR A 163 13.54 -65.57 -48.12
C THR A 163 12.32 -64.64 -47.99
N MET A 164 11.51 -64.82 -46.95
CA MET A 164 10.50 -63.84 -46.54
C MET A 164 10.99 -63.14 -45.28
N GLN A 165 11.54 -61.95 -45.51
CA GLN A 165 12.01 -60.98 -44.53
C GLN A 165 10.92 -59.93 -44.35
N ARG A 166 10.23 -59.89 -43.18
CA ARG A 166 9.56 -58.67 -42.71
C ARG A 166 9.12 -58.78 -41.25
N GLN A 167 9.69 -57.93 -40.41
CA GLN A 167 9.22 -57.67 -39.05
C GLN A 167 9.30 -56.16 -38.80
N PRO A 168 8.18 -55.45 -38.61
CA PRO A 168 8.17 -54.06 -38.15
C PRO A 168 7.97 -54.00 -36.64
N SER A 169 8.90 -53.36 -35.93
CA SER A 169 8.78 -53.00 -34.51
C SER A 169 7.94 -51.72 -34.34
N PRO A 170 7.00 -51.66 -33.37
CA PRO A 170 6.37 -50.41 -32.96
C PRO A 170 7.16 -49.75 -31.81
N GLN A 171 7.56 -48.48 -32.01
CA GLN A 171 8.05 -47.59 -30.95
C GLN A 171 6.87 -46.97 -30.17
N PRO A 172 6.89 -46.93 -28.83
CA PRO A 172 5.95 -46.15 -28.04
C PRO A 172 6.42 -44.70 -27.88
N ALA A 173 5.52 -43.75 -28.18
CA ALA A 173 5.71 -42.32 -28.01
C ALA A 173 5.69 -41.91 -26.52
N ALA A 174 6.59 -41.00 -26.15
CA ALA A 174 6.69 -40.42 -24.82
C ALA A 174 5.60 -39.35 -24.56
N PRO A 175 5.05 -39.22 -23.34
CA PRO A 175 4.13 -38.13 -22.98
C PRO A 175 4.87 -36.83 -22.62
N PRO A 176 4.27 -35.64 -22.89
CA PRO A 176 4.83 -34.34 -22.55
C PRO A 176 4.64 -33.95 -21.07
N ALA A 177 5.62 -33.22 -20.54
CA ALA A 177 5.67 -32.70 -19.17
C ALA A 177 4.66 -31.56 -18.90
N PRO A 178 4.16 -31.39 -17.67
CA PRO A 178 3.24 -30.31 -17.32
C PRO A 178 3.98 -28.99 -17.02
N THR A 179 3.53 -27.93 -17.71
CA THR A 179 3.90 -26.52 -17.52
C THR A 179 3.39 -26.00 -16.18
N THR A 180 4.30 -25.50 -15.34
CA THR A 180 4.00 -24.81 -14.08
C THR A 180 3.82 -23.31 -14.36
N GLN A 181 2.63 -22.76 -14.08
CA GLN A 181 2.39 -21.31 -14.04
C GLN A 181 2.59 -20.78 -12.60
N PRO A 182 3.24 -19.62 -12.41
CA PRO A 182 3.25 -18.91 -11.14
C PRO A 182 2.06 -17.93 -11.05
N ALA A 183 1.45 -17.85 -9.86
CA ALA A 183 0.38 -16.91 -9.53
C ALA A 183 0.90 -15.47 -9.39
N PRO A 184 0.14 -14.44 -9.79
CA PRO A 184 0.51 -13.05 -9.60
C PRO A 184 0.15 -12.58 -8.19
N HIS A 185 1.16 -12.14 -7.45
CA HIS A 185 1.01 -11.34 -6.23
C HIS A 185 0.88 -9.89 -6.65
N THR A 186 -0.25 -9.27 -6.31
CA THR A 186 -0.51 -7.85 -6.50
C THR A 186 0.04 -7.08 -5.29
N PRO A 187 1.11 -6.26 -5.42
CA PRO A 187 1.51 -5.37 -4.35
C PRO A 187 0.60 -4.13 -4.35
N MET A 188 0.24 -3.68 -3.15
CA MET A 188 -0.49 -2.42 -2.95
C MET A 188 0.32 -1.26 -3.54
N GLN A 189 -0.24 -0.59 -4.54
CA GLN A 189 0.32 0.64 -5.09
C GLN A 189 0.07 1.79 -4.11
N ALA A 190 1.13 2.21 -3.42
CA ALA A 190 1.23 3.59 -2.94
C ALA A 190 1.32 4.48 -4.18
N VAL A 191 0.41 5.44 -4.29
CA VAL A 191 0.33 6.38 -5.40
C VAL A 191 1.55 7.30 -5.32
N SER A 192 2.65 6.89 -5.96
CA SER A 192 3.82 7.74 -6.18
C SER A 192 3.55 8.62 -7.39
N PRO A 193 3.52 9.96 -7.26
CA PRO A 193 3.44 10.85 -8.40
C PRO A 193 4.82 10.91 -9.08
N SER A 194 5.09 9.94 -9.96
CA SER A 194 6.32 9.93 -10.76
C SER A 194 6.19 10.86 -11.96
N GLY A 195 7.12 11.82 -12.04
CA GLY A 195 7.74 12.22 -13.29
C GLY A 195 6.92 13.10 -14.24
N ALA A 196 6.44 14.24 -13.77
CA ALA A 196 6.20 15.39 -14.64
C ALA A 196 6.93 16.58 -14.03
N ALA A 197 7.56 17.39 -14.88
CA ALA A 197 8.31 18.59 -14.53
C ALA A 197 7.67 19.33 -13.34
N LEU A 198 8.49 19.77 -12.38
CA LEU A 198 8.15 20.55 -11.18
C LEU A 198 7.13 21.65 -11.49
N GLU A 199 5.85 21.28 -11.62
CA GLU A 199 4.77 22.21 -11.76
C GLU A 199 4.52 22.81 -10.39
N GLU A 200 4.36 24.12 -10.40
CA GLU A 200 4.08 25.02 -9.28
C GLU A 200 3.05 24.49 -8.26
N GLY A 201 2.19 23.55 -8.66
CA GLY A 201 1.20 22.90 -7.80
C GLY A 201 1.75 21.95 -6.71
N SER A 202 3.00 21.48 -6.80
CA SER A 202 3.59 20.59 -5.77
C SER A 202 4.14 21.34 -4.54
N LEU A 203 4.29 22.66 -4.62
CA LEU A 203 4.89 23.49 -3.57
C LEU A 203 4.11 23.50 -2.24
N PRO A 204 2.76 23.60 -2.19
CA PRO A 204 2.05 23.69 -0.92
C PRO A 204 2.11 22.40 -0.11
N TRP A 205 1.93 21.24 -0.77
CA TRP A 205 2.04 19.94 -0.12
C TRP A 205 3.47 19.71 0.38
N PHE A 206 4.47 20.04 -0.44
CA PHE A 206 5.89 19.94 -0.06
C PHE A 206 6.22 20.81 1.15
N GLN A 207 5.75 22.06 1.18
CA GLN A 207 5.95 22.96 2.32
C GLN A 207 5.31 22.40 3.60
N GLY A 208 4.11 21.82 3.50
CA GLY A 208 3.45 21.17 4.63
C GLY A 208 4.22 19.94 5.14
N MET A 209 4.65 19.06 4.23
CA MET A 209 5.46 17.88 4.57
C MET A 209 6.81 18.29 5.20
N LYS A 210 7.49 19.27 4.61
CA LYS A 210 8.75 19.82 5.11
C LYS A 210 8.58 20.38 6.52
N ALA A 211 7.62 21.28 6.72
CA ALA A 211 7.37 21.89 8.03
C ALA A 211 7.08 20.83 9.10
N ASN A 212 6.28 19.82 8.77
CA ASN A 212 5.97 18.72 9.67
C ASN A 212 7.23 17.92 10.07
N LEU A 213 8.04 17.49 9.11
CA LEU A 213 9.28 16.76 9.41
C LEU A 213 10.29 17.60 10.21
N GLU A 214 10.42 18.89 9.90
CA GLU A 214 11.32 19.80 10.61
C GLU A 214 10.79 20.18 12.02
N GLU A 215 9.48 20.05 12.26
CA GLU A 215 8.86 20.31 13.58
C GLU A 215 9.03 19.12 14.53
N PHE A 216 8.85 17.89 14.04
CA PHE A 216 8.91 16.68 14.88
C PHE A 216 10.31 16.09 15.03
N GLY A 217 11.31 16.63 14.35
CA GLY A 217 12.69 16.14 14.43
C GLY A 217 13.72 17.17 13.96
N ASP A 218 14.96 16.99 14.41
CA ASP A 218 16.12 17.78 13.99
C ASP A 218 16.61 17.33 12.60
N VAL A 219 15.71 17.44 11.62
CA VAL A 219 15.89 17.00 10.22
C VAL A 219 15.77 18.22 9.30
N GLU A 220 16.42 18.16 8.15
CA GLU A 220 16.30 19.15 7.08
C GLU A 220 15.78 18.46 5.82
N VAL A 221 14.71 19.00 5.25
CA VAL A 221 14.17 18.56 3.95
C VAL A 221 14.54 19.61 2.90
N PHE A 222 15.29 19.19 1.89
CA PHE A 222 15.86 20.09 0.88
C PHE A 222 15.66 19.55 -0.54
N LEU A 223 15.80 20.45 -1.52
CA LEU A 223 15.75 20.14 -2.93
C LEU A 223 17.18 20.06 -3.46
N ASP A 224 17.55 18.95 -4.06
CA ASP A 224 18.84 18.79 -4.73
C ASP A 224 18.70 17.93 -5.98
N GLN A 225 19.26 18.43 -7.08
CA GLN A 225 19.25 17.78 -8.39
C GLN A 225 20.49 16.90 -8.61
N GLN A 226 21.49 16.96 -7.72
CA GLN A 226 22.64 16.09 -7.83
C GLN A 226 22.25 14.64 -7.55
N ALA A 227 22.72 13.74 -8.42
CA ALA A 227 22.56 12.31 -8.19
C ALA A 227 23.31 11.92 -6.91
N GLN A 228 22.58 11.37 -5.94
CA GLN A 228 23.14 10.79 -4.72
C GLN A 228 22.35 9.53 -4.40
N GLU A 229 22.98 8.62 -3.66
CA GLU A 229 22.37 7.37 -3.21
C GLU A 229 21.82 7.53 -1.79
N CYS A 230 20.66 6.94 -1.53
CA CYS A 230 20.08 6.86 -0.21
C CYS A 230 20.95 5.97 0.68
N MET A 231 21.38 6.49 1.83
CA MET A 231 22.26 5.76 2.75
C MET A 231 21.56 4.64 3.53
N SER A 232 20.24 4.46 3.36
CA SER A 232 19.46 3.39 4.00
C SER A 232 19.20 2.23 3.03
N CYS A 233 18.65 2.50 1.84
CA CYS A 233 18.34 1.45 0.85
C CYS A 233 19.42 1.25 -0.23
N CYS A 234 20.48 2.07 -0.24
CA CYS A 234 21.55 2.04 -1.23
C CYS A 234 21.07 2.19 -2.69
N GLN A 235 19.93 2.85 -2.92
CA GLN A 235 19.39 3.14 -4.26
C GLN A 235 19.57 4.62 -4.59
N ALA A 236 19.70 4.95 -5.88
CA ALA A 236 19.76 6.32 -6.36
C ALA A 236 18.47 7.09 -6.01
N ILE A 237 18.61 8.29 -5.46
CA ILE A 237 17.47 9.16 -5.14
C ILE A 237 17.09 9.92 -6.40
N GLU A 238 16.06 9.43 -7.09
CA GLU A 238 15.49 10.07 -8.28
C GLU A 238 14.56 11.23 -7.94
N ALA A 239 13.99 11.22 -6.73
CA ALA A 239 13.13 12.30 -6.24
C ALA A 239 13.93 13.61 -6.05
N ALA A 240 13.29 14.74 -6.37
CA ALA A 240 13.88 16.06 -6.13
C ALA A 240 14.04 16.38 -4.63
N TYR A 241 13.20 15.77 -3.79
CA TYR A 241 13.14 15.99 -2.35
C TYR A 241 14.00 14.95 -1.62
N ARG A 242 14.81 15.43 -0.69
CA ARG A 242 15.73 14.63 0.10
C ARG A 242 15.65 15.04 1.56
N ALA A 243 15.89 14.10 2.46
CA ALA A 243 15.94 14.37 3.89
C ALA A 243 17.30 14.00 4.47
N ARG A 244 17.80 14.82 5.39
CA ARG A 244 19.00 14.52 6.19
C ARG A 244 18.83 14.98 7.64
N PRO A 245 19.26 14.21 8.65
CA PRO A 245 19.37 14.71 10.02
C PRO A 245 20.35 15.89 10.11
N ARG A 246 20.03 16.99 10.79
CA ARG A 246 20.90 18.19 10.84
C ARG A 246 22.24 17.95 11.53
N LYS A 247 22.28 16.98 12.45
CA LYS A 247 23.48 16.56 13.19
C LYS A 247 24.42 15.64 12.40
N CYS A 248 24.08 15.24 11.17
CA CYS A 248 24.97 14.43 10.32
C CYS A 248 24.79 14.72 8.82
N SER A 249 25.65 14.17 7.96
CA SER A 249 25.61 14.41 6.51
C SER A 249 24.97 13.28 5.71
N HIS A 250 24.31 12.32 6.36
CA HIS A 250 23.69 11.18 5.68
C HIS A 250 22.37 11.59 5.01
N VAL A 251 22.23 11.28 3.73
CA VAL A 251 21.07 11.64 2.91
C VAL A 251 20.21 10.41 2.65
N PHE A 252 18.90 10.59 2.75
CA PHE A 252 17.91 9.52 2.61
C PHE A 252 16.76 9.94 1.69
N HIS A 253 16.07 8.94 1.12
CA HIS A 253 14.68 9.11 0.71
C HIS A 253 13.84 9.54 1.91
N VAL A 254 12.86 10.41 1.69
CA VAL A 254 11.95 10.85 2.75
C VAL A 254 11.24 9.63 3.37
N GLU A 255 10.83 8.68 2.53
CA GLU A 255 10.16 7.43 2.92
C GLU A 255 11.07 6.51 3.73
N CYS A 256 12.35 6.40 3.35
CA CYS A 256 13.32 5.58 4.07
C CYS A 256 13.61 6.16 5.46
N LEU A 257 13.71 7.50 5.58
CA LEU A 257 13.91 8.14 6.88
C LEU A 257 12.66 8.00 7.76
N LEU A 258 11.46 8.10 7.19
CA LEU A 258 10.20 7.90 7.89
C LEU A 258 10.08 6.51 8.54
N HIS A 259 10.63 5.48 7.90
CA HIS A 259 10.65 4.13 8.49
C HIS A 259 11.48 4.05 9.78
N CYS A 260 12.57 4.82 9.87
CA CYS A 260 13.42 4.90 11.05
C CYS A 260 13.00 6.03 12.02
N TRP A 261 11.93 6.77 11.72
CA TRP A 261 11.51 7.94 12.48
C TRP A 261 11.09 7.62 13.91
N SER A 262 10.44 6.46 14.12
CA SER A 262 10.01 6.00 15.44
C SER A 262 11.16 5.79 16.42
N GLU A 263 12.35 5.46 15.90
CA GLU A 263 13.54 5.28 16.72
C GLU A 263 14.26 6.62 16.99
N GLY A 264 14.02 7.63 16.16
CA GLY A 264 14.61 8.96 16.31
C GLY A 264 16.13 9.00 16.12
N ILE A 265 16.72 7.98 15.50
CA ILE A 265 18.17 7.83 15.31
C ILE A 265 18.55 7.61 13.84
N CYS A 266 19.67 8.19 13.42
CA CYS A 266 20.21 7.97 12.08
C CYS A 266 20.66 6.50 11.92
N PRO A 267 20.18 5.76 10.92
CA PRO A 267 20.52 4.34 10.75
C PRO A 267 21.99 4.09 10.38
N VAL A 268 22.72 5.13 9.97
CA VAL A 268 24.12 5.02 9.53
C VAL A 268 25.09 5.26 10.69
N CYS A 269 24.87 6.32 11.48
CA CYS A 269 25.81 6.73 12.52
C CYS A 269 25.23 6.73 13.95
N GLY A 270 23.95 6.39 14.13
CA GLY A 270 23.29 6.34 15.43
C GLY A 270 23.02 7.71 16.06
N THR A 271 23.36 8.81 15.40
CA THR A 271 23.08 10.17 15.91
C THR A 271 21.58 10.38 16.04
N SER A 272 21.12 10.77 17.23
CA SER A 272 19.71 11.10 17.49
C SER A 272 19.30 12.39 16.77
N PHE A 273 18.17 12.35 16.08
CA PHE A 273 17.46 13.51 15.55
C PHE A 273 16.09 13.71 16.23
N ALA A 274 15.78 12.93 17.25
CA ALA A 274 14.64 13.23 18.11
C ALA A 274 14.84 14.59 18.82
N PRO A 275 13.78 15.38 19.03
CA PRO A 275 13.88 16.59 19.83
C PRO A 275 14.36 16.25 21.24
N GLU A 276 15.25 17.06 21.79
CA GLU A 276 15.67 16.92 23.19
C GLU A 276 14.47 17.22 24.08
N ALA A 277 14.01 16.20 24.82
CA ALA A 277 12.85 16.27 25.70
C ALA A 277 13.13 17.08 26.98
#